data_AF-A0A1Z8QHQ4-F1
#
_entry.id   AF-A0A1Z8QHQ4-F1
#
_cell.length_a   1.000
_cell.length_b   1.000
_cell.length_c   1.000
_cell.angle_alpha   90.00
_cell.angle_beta   90.00
_cell.angle_gamma   90.00
#
_symmetry.space_group_name_H-M   'P 1'
#
loop_
_entity.id
_entity.type
_entity.pdbx_description
1 polymer ?
#
loop_
_entity_poly.entity_id
_entity_poly.type
_entity_poly.pdbx_seq_one_letter_code
_entity_poly.pdbx_strand_id
1 'polypeptide(L)'
;MKLKINKIGIFGKPNNTNQFDIIEKIFVIVKNVAPNIHVTVESSTAKASFINKNSNIDGKPIEIETIATLKNSIDLALVLGGDGTLLGVARQLASAKVQVLGINQGKLGFTTDLDVENLNDSLAPLIKGEGLIESRDMFDVKVLRKSNRTNRTESIFNAPAFNDAVVSRGAISHMVELDIFIDSSYLQTIRGDGLIVCTPTGSTAYALSVHGPIIHPKLKALALVPVAPQALSSRPIVLPIDVETKIVIKNGKGTALHCDMQTIAELQDNDTILIKRSKYPVFLLHPSNYDYFSVLRRKLNWSSNPIRVGLPDPKLPK
;
A
#
# COMPACT_ATOMS: atom_id res chain seq x y z
N MET A 1 -22.53 -2.19 12.25
CA MET A 1 -22.68 -0.73 12.44
C MET A 1 -22.34 -0.07 11.11
N LYS A 2 -23.23 0.74 10.52
CA LYS A 2 -22.93 1.44 9.24
C LYS A 2 -21.81 2.46 9.47
N LEU A 3 -20.87 2.56 8.52
CA LEU A 3 -19.80 3.56 8.57
C LEU A 3 -20.43 4.95 8.51
N LYS A 4 -20.14 5.81 9.48
CA LYS A 4 -20.61 7.20 9.49
C LYS A 4 -19.54 8.07 8.83
N ILE A 5 -19.90 8.67 7.70
CA ILE A 5 -19.03 9.57 6.94
C ILE A 5 -19.62 10.97 7.01
N ASN A 6 -18.86 11.93 7.52
CA ASN A 6 -19.21 13.36 7.54
C ASN A 6 -18.21 14.19 6.72
N LYS A 7 -16.96 13.75 6.62
CA LYS A 7 -15.90 14.43 5.90
C LYS A 7 -15.11 13.48 5.00
N ILE A 8 -14.91 13.89 3.75
CA ILE A 8 -14.19 13.14 2.72
C ILE A 8 -12.99 13.94 2.25
N GLY A 9 -11.82 13.30 2.20
CA GLY A 9 -10.64 13.83 1.52
C GLY A 9 -10.44 13.16 0.16
N ILE A 10 -10.19 13.94 -0.89
CA ILE A 10 -9.81 13.43 -2.21
C ILE A 10 -8.31 13.57 -2.41
N PHE A 11 -7.67 12.46 -2.76
CA PHE A 11 -6.23 12.34 -2.99
C PHE A 11 -5.99 11.80 -4.39
N GLY A 12 -4.91 12.22 -5.03
CA GLY A 12 -4.57 11.79 -6.38
C GLY A 12 -3.07 11.69 -6.59
N LYS A 13 -2.67 11.44 -7.84
CA LYS A 13 -1.26 11.34 -8.19
C LYS A 13 -0.73 12.77 -8.40
N PRO A 14 0.35 13.21 -7.71
CA PRO A 14 0.83 14.60 -7.78
C PRO A 14 1.21 15.11 -9.18
N ASN A 15 1.46 14.20 -10.13
CA ASN A 15 1.88 14.54 -11.48
C ASN A 15 0.81 14.18 -12.54
N ASN A 16 -0.41 13.81 -12.13
CA ASN A 16 -1.48 13.52 -13.08
C ASN A 16 -2.38 14.76 -13.23
N THR A 17 -2.36 15.36 -14.42
CA THR A 17 -3.14 16.55 -14.75
C THR A 17 -4.58 16.27 -15.13
N ASN A 18 -4.92 15.02 -15.45
CA ASN A 18 -6.23 14.64 -15.99
C ASN A 18 -7.14 14.06 -14.91
N GLN A 19 -7.28 14.79 -13.79
CA GLN A 19 -8.10 14.33 -12.65
C GLN A 19 -9.27 15.26 -12.32
N PHE A 20 -9.32 16.47 -12.89
CA PHE A 20 -10.37 17.45 -12.58
C PHE A 20 -11.78 16.91 -12.82
N ASP A 21 -12.06 16.35 -14.01
CA ASP A 21 -13.38 15.84 -14.38
C ASP A 21 -13.85 14.71 -13.44
N ILE A 22 -12.91 13.89 -12.95
CA ILE A 22 -13.20 12.81 -12.00
C ILE A 22 -13.52 13.38 -10.62
N ILE A 23 -12.76 14.39 -10.19
CA ILE A 23 -13.02 15.12 -8.94
C ILE A 23 -14.41 15.76 -9.02
N GLU A 24 -14.73 16.46 -10.11
CA GLU A 24 -16.05 17.07 -10.32
C GLU A 24 -17.17 16.02 -10.25
N LYS A 25 -17.02 14.90 -10.96
CA LYS A 25 -17.98 13.77 -10.92
C LYS A 25 -18.18 13.27 -9.49
N ILE A 26 -17.12 13.13 -8.69
CA ILE A 26 -17.21 12.73 -7.28
C ILE A 26 -18.00 13.74 -6.46
N PHE A 27 -17.72 15.04 -6.60
CA PHE A 27 -18.45 16.10 -5.89
C PHE A 27 -19.95 16.03 -6.19
N VAL A 28 -20.32 15.88 -7.47
CA VAL A 28 -21.72 15.75 -7.89
C VAL A 28 -22.38 14.51 -7.27
N ILE A 29 -21.72 13.35 -7.30
CA ILE A 29 -22.24 12.11 -6.69
C ILE A 29 -22.46 12.30 -5.18
N VAL A 30 -21.44 12.78 -4.45
CA VAL A 30 -21.53 12.94 -2.99
C VAL A 30 -22.63 13.93 -2.61
N LYS A 31 -22.73 15.07 -3.31
CA LYS A 31 -23.76 16.08 -3.06
C LYS A 31 -25.17 15.56 -3.29
N ASN A 32 -25.39 14.77 -4.35
CA ASN A 32 -26.69 14.17 -4.66
C ASN A 32 -27.08 13.08 -3.64
N VAL A 33 -26.11 12.31 -3.16
CA VAL A 33 -26.35 11.17 -2.26
C VAL A 33 -26.45 11.60 -0.80
N ALA A 34 -25.61 12.53 -0.38
CA ALA A 34 -25.44 12.95 1.01
C ALA A 34 -24.96 14.43 1.08
N PRO A 35 -25.88 15.40 0.92
CA PRO A 35 -25.54 16.82 0.79
C PRO A 35 -24.87 17.44 2.03
N ASN A 36 -24.93 16.77 3.18
CA ASN A 36 -24.32 17.21 4.43
C ASN A 36 -22.85 16.76 4.60
N ILE A 37 -22.32 15.97 3.68
CA ILE A 37 -20.92 15.52 3.71
C ILE A 37 -20.03 16.62 3.12
N HIS A 38 -19.00 17.01 3.86
CA HIS A 38 -17.99 17.93 3.36
C HIS A 38 -16.93 17.18 2.57
N VAL A 39 -16.55 17.72 1.42
CA VAL A 39 -15.55 17.15 0.51
C VAL A 39 -14.42 18.15 0.34
N THR A 40 -13.20 17.73 0.64
CA THR A 40 -12.00 18.55 0.58
C THR A 40 -10.97 17.86 -0.31
N VAL A 41 -10.24 18.63 -1.13
CA VAL A 41 -9.20 18.10 -2.01
C VAL A 41 -7.82 18.29 -1.38
N GLU A 42 -6.97 17.28 -1.43
CA GLU A 42 -5.59 17.39 -0.93
C GLU A 42 -4.78 18.36 -1.79
N SER A 43 -3.95 19.18 -1.16
CA SER A 43 -3.21 20.29 -1.77
C SER A 43 -2.38 19.93 -3.02
N SER A 44 -1.64 18.82 -2.99
CA SER A 44 -0.83 18.34 -4.12
C SER A 44 -1.72 17.86 -5.27
N THR A 45 -2.83 17.20 -4.94
CA THR A 45 -3.86 16.73 -5.88
C THR A 45 -4.57 17.90 -6.54
N ALA A 46 -4.93 18.92 -5.76
CA ALA A 46 -5.53 20.16 -6.25
C ALA A 46 -4.57 20.86 -7.23
N LYS A 47 -3.30 21.03 -6.84
CA LYS A 47 -2.27 21.61 -7.70
C LYS A 47 -2.09 20.83 -9.01
N ALA A 48 -2.03 19.50 -8.94
CA ALA A 48 -1.90 18.63 -10.11
C ALA A 48 -3.10 18.78 -11.07
N SER A 49 -4.30 18.96 -10.52
CA SER A 49 -5.57 19.05 -11.25
C SER A 49 -5.96 20.48 -11.64
N PHE A 50 -5.04 21.44 -11.54
CA PHE A 50 -5.29 22.88 -11.77
C PHE A 50 -6.43 23.50 -10.93
N ILE A 51 -6.72 22.88 -9.78
CA ILE A 51 -7.69 23.39 -8.80
C ILE A 51 -7.00 24.43 -7.92
N ASN A 52 -7.62 25.60 -7.81
CA ASN A 52 -7.15 26.70 -6.97
C ASN A 52 -8.32 27.28 -6.15
N LYS A 53 -8.06 28.31 -5.34
CA LYS A 53 -9.06 28.93 -4.45
C LYS A 53 -10.28 29.51 -5.17
N ASN A 54 -10.18 29.79 -6.47
CA ASN A 54 -11.28 30.31 -7.29
C ASN A 54 -12.05 29.20 -8.02
N SER A 55 -11.54 27.96 -8.01
CA SER A 55 -12.22 26.81 -8.60
C SER A 55 -13.51 26.54 -7.84
N ASN A 56 -14.59 26.33 -8.58
CA ASN A 56 -15.90 26.02 -8.05
C ASN A 56 -16.50 24.81 -8.76
N ILE A 57 -17.36 24.10 -8.04
CA ILE A 57 -18.23 23.04 -8.58
C ILE A 57 -19.66 23.41 -8.18
N ASP A 58 -20.56 23.52 -9.15
CA ASP A 58 -21.93 24.02 -8.95
C ASP A 58 -22.00 25.35 -8.18
N GLY A 59 -21.09 26.28 -8.47
CA GLY A 59 -21.06 27.60 -7.82
C GLY A 59 -20.61 27.60 -6.36
N LYS A 60 -20.13 26.47 -5.81
CA LYS A 60 -19.50 26.40 -4.48
C LYS A 60 -17.98 26.28 -4.58
N PRO A 61 -17.21 27.01 -3.76
CA PRO A 61 -15.76 26.92 -3.78
C PRO A 61 -15.28 25.53 -3.35
N ILE A 62 -14.22 25.04 -3.98
CA ILE A 62 -13.57 23.78 -3.59
C ILE A 62 -12.64 24.03 -2.40
N GLU A 63 -12.86 23.33 -1.29
CA GLU A 63 -11.96 23.37 -0.14
C GLU A 63 -10.68 22.57 -0.44
N ILE A 64 -9.53 23.16 -0.09
CA ILE A 64 -8.20 22.56 -0.33
C ILE A 64 -7.43 22.54 0.98
N GLU A 65 -6.92 21.38 1.37
CA GLU A 65 -6.19 21.19 2.62
C GLU A 65 -4.96 20.31 2.43
N THR A 66 -3.99 20.42 3.35
CA THR A 66 -2.82 19.53 3.34
C THR A 66 -3.18 18.14 3.86
N ILE A 67 -2.43 17.11 3.46
CA ILE A 67 -2.61 15.77 4.05
C ILE A 67 -2.42 15.76 5.57
N ALA A 68 -1.57 16.63 6.12
CA ALA A 68 -1.37 16.76 7.56
C ALA A 68 -2.63 17.25 8.28
N THR A 69 -3.35 18.21 7.68
CA THR A 69 -4.67 18.67 8.17
C THR A 69 -5.73 17.58 8.00
N LEU A 70 -5.83 17.03 6.78
CA LEU A 70 -6.87 16.06 6.42
C LEU A 70 -6.80 14.78 7.26
N LYS A 71 -5.59 14.32 7.58
CA LYS A 71 -5.34 13.12 8.37
C LYS A 71 -6.18 13.05 9.66
N ASN A 72 -6.41 14.18 10.33
CA ASN A 72 -7.14 14.20 11.60
C ASN A 72 -8.56 14.76 11.48
N SER A 73 -9.04 15.02 10.26
CA SER A 73 -10.32 15.69 10.04
C SER A 73 -11.28 14.96 9.09
N ILE A 74 -10.83 13.93 8.38
CA ILE A 74 -11.68 13.15 7.46
C ILE A 74 -12.02 11.77 8.00
N ASP A 75 -13.15 11.23 7.57
CA ASP A 75 -13.60 9.87 7.88
C ASP A 75 -13.22 8.89 6.76
N LEU A 76 -13.20 9.39 5.51
CA LEU A 76 -12.94 8.61 4.29
C LEU A 76 -11.98 9.36 3.36
N ALA A 77 -10.99 8.63 2.84
CA ALA A 77 -10.09 9.07 1.79
C ALA A 77 -10.45 8.39 0.47
N LEU A 78 -10.79 9.19 -0.55
CA LEU A 78 -10.97 8.73 -1.92
C LEU A 78 -9.65 8.92 -2.68
N VAL A 79 -9.03 7.84 -3.13
CA VAL A 79 -7.71 7.87 -3.77
C VAL A 79 -7.81 7.62 -5.26
N LEU A 80 -7.51 8.64 -6.06
CA LEU A 80 -7.52 8.64 -7.52
C LEU A 80 -6.18 8.16 -8.08
N GLY A 81 -6.14 6.93 -8.59
CA GLY A 81 -4.96 6.36 -9.21
C GLY A 81 -4.88 4.84 -9.06
N GLY A 82 -3.70 4.28 -9.31
CA GLY A 82 -3.44 2.85 -9.12
C GLY A 82 -2.97 2.51 -7.71
N ASP A 83 -2.57 1.24 -7.52
CA ASP A 83 -2.10 0.70 -6.23
C ASP A 83 -0.99 1.58 -5.62
N GLY A 84 -0.03 2.06 -6.42
CA GLY A 84 1.06 2.92 -5.93
C GLY A 84 0.59 4.23 -5.26
N THR A 85 -0.44 4.89 -5.81
CA THR A 85 -1.02 6.10 -5.20
C THR A 85 -1.73 5.75 -3.90
N LEU A 86 -2.51 4.67 -3.91
CA LEU A 86 -3.21 4.17 -2.72
C LEU A 86 -2.23 3.82 -1.59
N LEU A 87 -1.13 3.12 -1.89
CA LEU A 87 -0.08 2.80 -0.92
C LEU A 87 0.45 4.07 -0.25
N GLY A 88 0.79 5.10 -1.05
CA GLY A 88 1.37 6.34 -0.54
C GLY A 88 0.44 7.12 0.39
N VAL A 89 -0.85 7.17 0.05
CA VAL A 89 -1.87 7.84 0.87
C VAL A 89 -2.19 7.02 2.12
N ALA A 90 -2.42 5.71 1.97
CA ALA A 90 -2.80 4.82 3.06
C ALA A 90 -1.79 4.83 4.21
N ARG A 91 -0.48 4.81 3.90
CA ARG A 91 0.58 4.85 4.93
C ARG A 91 0.56 6.11 5.78
N GLN A 92 0.24 7.25 5.16
CA GLN A 92 0.20 8.54 5.85
C GLN A 92 -1.04 8.66 6.76
N LEU A 93 -2.15 8.06 6.34
CA LEU A 93 -3.43 8.13 7.02
C LEU A 93 -3.66 7.01 8.06
N ALA A 94 -2.93 5.89 7.98
CA ALA A 94 -3.14 4.69 8.82
C ALA A 94 -3.23 4.99 10.33
N SER A 95 -2.32 5.83 10.84
CA SER A 95 -2.32 6.20 12.28
C SER A 95 -3.56 6.95 12.76
N ALA A 96 -4.30 7.58 11.86
CA ALA A 96 -5.58 8.24 12.18
C ALA A 96 -6.79 7.33 11.92
N LYS A 97 -6.58 6.08 11.49
CA LYS A 97 -7.64 5.08 11.22
C LYS A 97 -8.69 5.54 10.19
N VAL A 98 -8.29 6.43 9.29
CA VAL A 98 -9.11 6.88 8.16
C VAL A 98 -9.35 5.69 7.22
N GLN A 99 -10.59 5.58 6.74
CA GLN A 99 -10.96 4.58 5.74
C GLN A 99 -10.44 4.98 4.37
N VAL A 100 -9.89 4.06 3.59
CA VAL A 100 -9.29 4.34 2.28
C VAL A 100 -10.03 3.58 1.19
N LEU A 101 -10.50 4.29 0.17
CA LEU A 101 -11.16 3.73 -1.01
C LEU A 101 -10.38 4.10 -2.26
N GLY A 102 -9.95 3.10 -3.03
CA GLY A 102 -9.22 3.30 -4.29
C GLY A 102 -10.16 3.43 -5.48
N ILE A 103 -10.00 4.50 -6.27
CA ILE A 103 -10.66 4.74 -7.54
C ILE A 103 -9.60 4.69 -8.63
N ASN A 104 -9.67 3.65 -9.45
CA ASN A 104 -8.69 3.36 -10.47
C ASN A 104 -8.95 4.15 -11.75
N GLN A 105 -7.90 4.74 -12.32
CA GLN A 105 -7.94 5.57 -13.55
C GLN A 105 -7.35 4.84 -14.77
N GLY A 106 -7.43 3.50 -14.81
CA GLY A 106 -6.78 2.69 -15.85
C GLY A 106 -6.95 1.20 -15.64
N LYS A 107 -5.87 0.41 -15.61
CA LYS A 107 -5.98 -1.04 -15.35
C LYS A 107 -6.24 -1.32 -13.87
N LEU A 108 -7.33 -2.02 -13.58
CA LEU A 108 -7.79 -2.32 -12.23
C LEU A 108 -6.68 -2.93 -11.39
N GLY A 109 -6.45 -2.41 -10.17
CA GLY A 109 -5.41 -2.75 -9.20
C GLY A 109 -5.72 -3.99 -8.35
N PHE A 110 -4.83 -4.34 -7.43
CA PHE A 110 -5.12 -5.32 -6.37
C PHE A 110 -5.81 -4.67 -5.17
N THR A 111 -5.61 -3.37 -4.96
CA THR A 111 -6.12 -2.62 -3.81
C THR A 111 -7.09 -1.50 -4.19
N THR A 112 -7.27 -1.24 -5.49
CA THR A 112 -8.27 -0.31 -6.01
C THR A 112 -9.53 -1.07 -6.45
N ASP A 113 -10.70 -0.63 -5.99
CA ASP A 113 -11.95 -1.36 -6.19
C ASP A 113 -12.86 -0.73 -7.24
N LEU A 114 -12.85 0.60 -7.34
CA LEU A 114 -13.77 1.33 -8.21
C LEU A 114 -13.13 1.66 -9.55
N ASP A 115 -13.94 1.53 -10.60
CA ASP A 115 -13.64 2.07 -11.92
C ASP A 115 -14.33 3.44 -12.08
N VAL A 116 -13.65 4.39 -12.73
CA VAL A 116 -14.18 5.71 -13.06
C VAL A 116 -15.43 5.60 -13.96
N GLU A 117 -15.48 4.59 -14.83
CA GLU A 117 -16.60 4.36 -15.73
C GLU A 117 -17.91 4.15 -14.95
N ASN A 118 -17.88 3.25 -13.96
CA ASN A 118 -19.05 2.85 -13.14
C ASN A 118 -19.12 3.59 -11.79
N LEU A 119 -18.48 4.76 -11.67
CA LEU A 119 -18.32 5.46 -10.40
C LEU A 119 -19.66 5.88 -9.77
N ASN A 120 -20.66 6.25 -10.58
CA ASN A 120 -21.97 6.67 -10.08
C ASN A 120 -22.65 5.57 -9.25
N ASP A 121 -22.72 4.36 -9.80
CA ASP A 121 -23.43 3.24 -9.18
C ASP A 121 -22.63 2.62 -8.03
N SER A 122 -21.31 2.67 -8.12
CA SER A 122 -20.43 2.01 -7.16
C SER A 122 -20.05 2.87 -5.96
N LEU A 123 -19.94 4.20 -6.12
CA LEU A 123 -19.60 5.10 -5.02
C LEU A 123 -20.81 5.41 -4.13
N ALA A 124 -22.01 5.58 -4.70
CA ALA A 124 -23.19 6.01 -3.94
C ALA A 124 -23.55 5.11 -2.73
N PRO A 125 -23.53 3.76 -2.83
CA PRO A 125 -23.77 2.89 -1.68
C PRO A 125 -22.69 3.04 -0.58
N LEU A 126 -21.43 3.20 -0.99
CA LEU A 126 -20.30 3.37 -0.06
C LEU A 126 -20.41 4.66 0.75
N ILE A 127 -20.83 5.76 0.12
CA ILE A 127 -21.10 7.03 0.80
C ILE A 127 -22.25 6.89 1.81
N LYS A 128 -23.25 6.04 1.55
CA LYS A 128 -24.32 5.69 2.48
C LYS A 128 -23.89 4.73 3.59
N GLY A 129 -22.62 4.34 3.62
CA GLY A 129 -22.04 3.42 4.60
C GLY A 129 -22.31 1.94 4.29
N GLU A 130 -22.64 1.59 3.04
CA GLU A 130 -22.96 0.24 2.56
C GLU A 130 -21.75 -0.43 1.91
N GLY A 131 -20.68 -0.55 2.68
CA GLY A 131 -19.43 -1.20 2.25
C GLY A 131 -18.87 -2.16 3.31
N LEU A 132 -17.83 -2.88 2.90
CA LEU A 132 -17.06 -3.76 3.76
C LEU A 132 -15.76 -3.07 4.15
N ILE A 133 -15.46 -3.02 5.44
CA ILE A 133 -14.17 -2.52 5.92
C ILE A 133 -13.25 -3.72 6.12
N GLU A 134 -12.13 -3.74 5.41
CA GLU A 134 -11.08 -4.73 5.59
C GLU A 134 -9.84 -4.07 6.23
N SER A 135 -9.36 -4.68 7.31
CA SER A 135 -8.11 -4.26 7.96
C SER A 135 -6.93 -5.03 7.36
N ARG A 136 -5.91 -4.29 6.91
CA ARG A 136 -4.68 -4.84 6.34
C ARG A 136 -3.49 -4.47 7.21
N ASP A 137 -2.68 -5.47 7.55
CA ASP A 137 -1.48 -5.25 8.35
C ASP A 137 -0.41 -4.47 7.55
N MET A 138 0.42 -3.76 8.30
CA MET A 138 1.59 -3.03 7.83
C MET A 138 2.80 -3.37 8.69
N PHE A 139 3.99 -3.03 8.24
CA PHE A 139 5.20 -3.04 9.04
C PHE A 139 5.58 -1.64 9.51
N ASP A 140 6.19 -1.58 10.69
CA ASP A 140 7.08 -0.50 11.10
C ASP A 140 8.52 -0.98 10.86
N VAL A 141 9.27 -0.26 10.03
CA VAL A 141 10.64 -0.60 9.63
C VAL A 141 11.61 0.42 10.19
N LYS A 142 12.68 -0.05 10.81
CA LYS A 142 13.75 0.78 11.37
C LYS A 142 15.11 0.35 10.89
N VAL A 143 16.01 1.29 10.65
CA VAL A 143 17.43 1.02 10.49
C VAL A 143 18.19 1.59 11.67
N LEU A 144 18.96 0.73 12.32
CA LEU A 144 19.83 1.06 13.44
C LEU A 144 21.29 1.03 12.95
N ARG A 145 22.02 2.10 13.23
CA ARG A 145 23.45 2.23 12.90
C ARG A 145 24.23 2.61 14.15
N LYS A 146 25.41 2.01 14.33
CA LYS A 146 26.35 2.42 15.37
C LYS A 146 27.08 3.69 14.91
N SER A 147 26.93 4.78 15.65
CA SER A 147 27.60 6.04 15.35
C SER A 147 29.07 5.97 15.76
N ASN A 148 29.97 6.27 14.83
CA ASN A 148 31.41 6.36 15.10
C ASN A 148 31.77 7.51 16.05
N ARG A 149 30.92 8.55 16.13
CA ARG A 149 31.18 9.74 16.98
C ARG A 149 30.73 9.53 18.42
N THR A 150 29.56 8.91 18.61
CA THR A 150 28.94 8.76 19.93
C THR A 150 29.16 7.36 20.52
N ASN A 151 29.64 6.40 19.72
CA ASN A 151 29.72 4.98 20.04
C ASN A 151 28.38 4.36 20.50
N ARG A 152 27.26 5.03 20.16
CA ARG A 152 25.89 4.59 20.47
C ARG A 152 25.21 4.09 19.21
N THR A 153 24.26 3.19 19.38
CA THR A 153 23.37 2.74 18.31
C THR A 153 22.19 3.72 18.20
N GLU A 154 22.00 4.28 17.02
CA GLU A 154 20.99 5.30 16.73
C GLU A 154 20.08 4.83 15.59
N SER A 155 18.81 5.25 15.61
CA SER A 155 17.88 4.99 14.52
C SER A 155 18.05 6.06 13.45
N ILE A 156 18.56 5.65 12.28
CA ILE A 156 18.83 6.57 11.16
C ILE A 156 17.65 6.64 10.17
N PHE A 157 16.76 5.67 10.23
CA PHE A 157 15.60 5.56 9.36
C PHE A 157 14.44 4.92 10.12
N ASN A 158 13.24 5.46 9.89
CA ASN A 158 11.98 4.92 10.38
C ASN A 158 10.93 5.15 9.29
N ALA A 159 10.32 4.08 8.78
CA ALA A 159 9.22 4.22 7.83
C ALA A 159 8.21 3.08 8.00
N PRO A 160 6.92 3.35 7.77
CA PRO A 160 5.94 2.29 7.58
C PRO A 160 6.13 1.61 6.22
N ALA A 161 5.81 0.32 6.13
CA ALA A 161 5.69 -0.41 4.88
C ALA A 161 4.34 -1.13 4.80
N PHE A 162 3.58 -0.94 3.73
CA PHE A 162 2.27 -1.57 3.56
C PHE A 162 2.35 -2.88 2.77
N ASN A 163 3.12 -2.90 1.69
CA ASN A 163 3.45 -4.11 0.96
C ASN A 163 4.70 -4.77 1.54
N ASP A 164 5.85 -4.09 1.49
CA ASP A 164 7.13 -4.74 1.68
C ASP A 164 8.28 -3.83 2.11
N ALA A 165 9.24 -4.45 2.77
CA ALA A 165 10.58 -3.94 3.04
C ALA A 165 11.57 -4.78 2.23
N VAL A 166 12.26 -4.14 1.29
CA VAL A 166 13.15 -4.78 0.31
C VAL A 166 14.57 -4.32 0.57
N VAL A 167 15.44 -5.25 0.93
CA VAL A 167 16.89 -5.02 0.90
C VAL A 167 17.39 -5.45 -0.46
N SER A 168 18.03 -4.55 -1.19
CA SER A 168 18.59 -4.84 -2.50
C SER A 168 20.03 -4.34 -2.64
N ARG A 169 20.80 -5.03 -3.47
CA ARG A 169 22.11 -4.57 -3.93
C ARG A 169 22.02 -3.23 -4.66
N GLY A 170 23.12 -2.50 -4.64
CA GLY A 170 23.28 -1.28 -5.43
C GLY A 170 23.55 -1.54 -6.91
N ALA A 171 23.66 -0.45 -7.67
CA ALA A 171 24.01 -0.50 -9.09
C ALA A 171 25.41 -1.09 -9.36
N ILE A 172 26.33 -0.97 -8.40
CA ILE A 172 27.70 -1.49 -8.51
C ILE A 172 27.74 -2.93 -7.97
N SER A 173 28.35 -3.82 -8.74
CA SER A 173 27.99 -5.24 -8.91
C SER A 173 28.16 -6.22 -7.74
N HIS A 174 28.30 -5.78 -6.48
CA HIS A 174 28.45 -6.71 -5.37
C HIS A 174 27.11 -7.29 -4.91
N MET A 175 27.10 -8.59 -4.60
CA MET A 175 25.95 -9.24 -3.95
C MET A 175 25.85 -8.76 -2.51
N VAL A 176 24.61 -8.71 -2.01
CA VAL A 176 24.38 -8.44 -0.59
C VAL A 176 24.69 -9.70 0.21
N GLU A 177 25.20 -9.52 1.43
CA GLU A 177 25.31 -10.60 2.42
C GLU A 177 24.56 -10.17 3.68
N LEU A 178 23.57 -10.98 4.07
CA LEU A 178 22.57 -10.64 5.08
C LEU A 178 22.48 -11.75 6.12
N ASP A 179 22.73 -11.45 7.40
CA ASP A 179 22.37 -12.36 8.49
C ASP A 179 20.93 -12.08 8.91
N ILE A 180 20.09 -13.11 8.92
CA ILE A 180 18.66 -12.99 9.21
C ILE A 180 18.36 -13.69 10.54
N PHE A 181 17.61 -13.00 11.39
CA PHE A 181 17.14 -13.49 12.67
C PHE A 181 15.63 -13.29 12.77
N ILE A 182 14.95 -14.26 13.37
CA ILE A 182 13.53 -14.18 13.73
C ILE A 182 13.46 -14.18 15.25
N ASP A 183 12.96 -13.08 15.80
CA ASP A 183 13.09 -12.74 17.20
C ASP A 183 14.55 -12.84 17.67
N SER A 184 14.84 -13.73 18.63
CA SER A 184 16.20 -13.98 19.11
C SER A 184 16.94 -15.09 18.35
N SER A 185 16.29 -15.79 17.43
CA SER A 185 16.84 -16.98 16.77
C SER A 185 17.51 -16.63 15.45
N TYR A 186 18.74 -17.09 15.24
CA TYR A 186 19.39 -17.03 13.93
C TYR A 186 18.69 -17.98 12.97
N LEU A 187 18.34 -17.48 11.77
CA LEU A 187 17.69 -18.28 10.73
C LEU A 187 18.71 -18.75 9.69
N GLN A 188 19.34 -17.81 8.98
CA GLN A 188 20.33 -18.10 7.95
C GLN A 188 21.09 -16.83 7.53
N THR A 189 22.18 -17.02 6.81
CA THR A 189 22.86 -15.97 6.05
C THR A 189 22.53 -16.13 4.57
N ILE A 190 22.07 -15.06 3.92
CA ILE A 190 21.76 -15.06 2.48
C ILE A 190 22.80 -14.24 1.73
N ARG A 191 23.26 -14.79 0.59
CA ARG A 191 24.01 -14.06 -0.45
C ARG A 191 23.21 -14.05 -1.75
N GLY A 192 23.02 -12.89 -2.35
CA GLY A 192 22.25 -12.73 -3.59
C GLY A 192 22.01 -11.27 -3.96
N ASP A 193 20.94 -11.02 -4.69
CA ASP A 193 20.53 -9.67 -5.08
C ASP A 193 19.78 -8.94 -3.96
N GLY A 194 19.16 -9.69 -3.04
CA GLY A 194 18.37 -9.07 -1.99
C GLY A 194 17.52 -10.03 -1.15
N LEU A 195 16.70 -9.43 -0.30
CA LEU A 195 15.66 -10.08 0.49
C LEU A 195 14.45 -9.16 0.56
N ILE A 196 13.27 -9.73 0.33
CA ILE A 196 11.98 -9.06 0.54
C ILE A 196 11.36 -9.61 1.82
N VAL A 197 10.89 -8.71 2.68
CA VAL A 197 9.96 -9.02 3.77
C VAL A 197 8.63 -8.38 3.43
N CYS A 198 7.62 -9.19 3.11
CA CYS A 198 6.32 -8.67 2.66
C CYS A 198 5.15 -9.07 3.57
N THR A 199 4.16 -8.19 3.62
CA THR A 199 2.85 -8.44 4.22
C THR A 199 2.02 -9.33 3.27
N PRO A 200 0.85 -9.83 3.72
CA PRO A 200 -0.07 -10.53 2.83
C PRO A 200 -0.51 -9.68 1.63
N THR A 201 -0.69 -8.37 1.83
CA THR A 201 -0.99 -7.43 0.74
C THR A 201 0.19 -7.31 -0.23
N GLY A 202 1.42 -7.26 0.27
CA GLY A 202 2.63 -7.21 -0.56
C GLY A 202 2.97 -8.52 -1.27
N SER A 203 2.35 -9.64 -0.89
CA SER A 203 2.58 -10.95 -1.53
C SER A 203 2.24 -10.96 -3.02
N THR A 204 1.32 -10.10 -3.46
CA THR A 204 0.93 -9.90 -4.88
C THR A 204 1.68 -8.75 -5.56
N ALA A 205 2.66 -8.14 -4.89
CA ALA A 205 3.48 -7.05 -5.41
C ALA A 205 4.85 -7.59 -5.85
N TYR A 206 5.96 -7.03 -5.36
CA TYR A 206 7.30 -7.42 -5.82
C TYR A 206 7.63 -8.87 -5.48
N ALA A 207 7.18 -9.36 -4.32
CA ALA A 207 7.34 -10.76 -3.91
C ALA A 207 6.83 -11.76 -4.96
N LEU A 208 5.70 -11.46 -5.61
CA LEU A 208 5.13 -12.33 -6.66
C LEU A 208 6.08 -12.47 -7.85
N SER A 209 6.72 -11.37 -8.26
CA SER A 209 7.65 -11.32 -9.41
C SER A 209 8.91 -12.17 -9.18
N VAL A 210 9.25 -12.46 -7.93
CA VAL A 210 10.43 -13.27 -7.55
C VAL A 210 10.03 -14.62 -6.96
N HIS A 211 8.85 -15.13 -7.32
CA HIS A 211 8.33 -16.46 -6.93
C HIS A 211 8.00 -16.62 -5.44
N GLY A 212 7.67 -15.53 -4.76
CA GLY A 212 7.04 -15.57 -3.44
C GLY A 212 5.62 -16.16 -3.49
N PRO A 213 5.13 -16.74 -2.38
CA PRO A 213 3.77 -17.27 -2.33
C PRO A 213 2.73 -16.14 -2.32
N ILE A 214 1.58 -16.36 -2.95
CA ILE A 214 0.41 -15.51 -2.77
C ILE A 214 -0.20 -15.82 -1.41
N ILE A 215 -0.40 -14.79 -0.58
CA ILE A 215 -0.92 -14.93 0.77
C ILE A 215 -2.25 -14.18 0.86
N HIS A 216 -3.30 -14.85 1.31
CA HIS A 216 -4.60 -14.23 1.46
C HIS A 216 -4.54 -13.07 2.49
N PRO A 217 -5.09 -11.88 2.19
CA PRO A 217 -4.91 -10.68 3.02
C PRO A 217 -5.36 -10.78 4.48
N LYS A 218 -6.34 -11.63 4.76
CA LYS A 218 -6.83 -11.90 6.12
C LYS A 218 -5.89 -12.73 6.99
N LEU A 219 -4.88 -13.39 6.41
CA LEU A 219 -3.93 -14.19 7.18
C LEU A 219 -2.99 -13.26 7.97
N LYS A 220 -2.73 -13.62 9.22
CA LYS A 220 -1.77 -12.92 10.07
C LYS A 220 -0.38 -13.50 9.90
N ALA A 221 0.20 -13.25 8.73
CA ALA A 221 1.50 -13.78 8.33
C ALA A 221 2.37 -12.72 7.62
N LEU A 222 3.68 -12.91 7.67
CA LEU A 222 4.65 -12.25 6.78
C LEU A 222 5.37 -13.30 5.95
N ALA A 223 5.97 -12.89 4.83
CA ALA A 223 6.86 -13.75 4.06
C ALA A 223 8.25 -13.15 3.90
N LEU A 224 9.26 -14.01 3.99
CA LEU A 224 10.64 -13.75 3.62
C LEU A 224 10.86 -14.35 2.24
N VAL A 225 11.22 -13.53 1.25
CA VAL A 225 11.38 -13.94 -0.14
C VAL A 225 12.78 -13.51 -0.63
N PRO A 226 13.74 -14.44 -0.72
CA PRO A 226 15.07 -14.14 -1.24
C PRO A 226 15.03 -13.72 -2.71
N VAL A 227 15.86 -12.75 -3.11
CA VAL A 227 15.98 -12.30 -4.50
C VAL A 227 17.29 -12.84 -5.08
N ALA A 228 17.17 -13.70 -6.10
CA ALA A 228 18.29 -14.38 -6.77
C ALA A 228 19.38 -14.89 -5.80
N PRO A 229 19.02 -15.73 -4.80
CA PRO A 229 19.99 -16.26 -3.84
C PRO A 229 20.98 -17.20 -4.52
N GLN A 230 22.27 -17.15 -4.14
CA GLN A 230 23.28 -18.11 -4.62
C GLN A 230 22.97 -19.55 -4.16
N ALA A 231 22.43 -19.70 -2.96
CA ALA A 231 22.10 -21.01 -2.41
C ALA A 231 20.86 -21.60 -3.09
N LEU A 232 21.03 -22.69 -3.84
CA LEU A 232 19.94 -23.38 -4.56
C LEU A 232 18.86 -23.96 -3.64
N SER A 233 19.17 -24.16 -2.36
CA SER A 233 18.23 -24.62 -1.33
C SER A 233 17.40 -23.48 -0.72
N SER A 234 17.71 -22.22 -1.04
CA SER A 234 16.99 -21.08 -0.48
C SER A 234 15.56 -21.04 -1.01
N ARG A 235 14.59 -20.91 -0.11
CA ARG A 235 13.16 -20.89 -0.43
C ARG A 235 12.46 -19.75 0.30
N PRO A 236 11.34 -19.24 -0.23
CA PRO A 236 10.47 -18.35 0.53
C PRO A 236 9.97 -19.02 1.81
N ILE A 237 9.86 -18.26 2.90
CA ILE A 237 9.36 -18.74 4.20
C ILE A 237 8.22 -17.83 4.63
N VAL A 238 7.12 -18.44 5.08
CA VAL A 238 5.98 -17.72 5.68
C VAL A 238 6.03 -17.89 7.19
N LEU A 239 5.91 -16.79 7.93
CA LEU A 239 6.02 -16.72 9.38
C LEU A 239 4.81 -15.98 9.97
N PRO A 240 4.50 -16.17 11.27
CA PRO A 240 3.49 -15.35 11.95
C PRO A 240 3.84 -13.86 11.85
N ILE A 241 2.82 -12.99 11.69
CA ILE A 241 3.04 -11.55 11.50
C ILE A 241 3.67 -10.85 12.72
N ASP A 242 3.49 -11.41 13.93
CA ASP A 242 3.87 -10.77 15.19
C ASP A 242 5.34 -10.98 15.57
N VAL A 243 6.11 -11.77 14.80
CA VAL A 243 7.56 -11.95 15.00
C VAL A 243 8.32 -10.68 14.59
N GLU A 244 9.47 -10.43 15.21
CA GLU A 244 10.43 -9.44 14.73
C GLU A 244 11.38 -10.09 13.72
N THR A 245 11.45 -9.52 12.51
CA THR A 245 12.52 -9.87 11.56
C THR A 245 13.66 -8.88 11.72
N LYS A 246 14.83 -9.38 12.11
CA LYS A 246 16.07 -8.60 12.20
C LYS A 246 17.03 -9.03 11.09
N ILE A 247 17.52 -8.06 10.32
CA ILE A 247 18.47 -8.28 9.23
C ILE A 247 19.73 -7.48 9.55
N VAL A 248 20.89 -8.14 9.61
CA VAL A 248 22.20 -7.50 9.81
C VAL A 248 22.94 -7.50 8.49
N ILE A 249 23.37 -6.32 8.05
CA ILE A 249 24.09 -6.12 6.80
C ILE A 249 25.55 -6.53 6.99
N LYS A 250 26.03 -7.55 6.29
CA LYS A 250 27.42 -8.03 6.37
C LYS A 250 28.30 -7.44 5.28
N ASN A 251 27.71 -7.17 4.12
CA ASN A 251 28.33 -6.43 3.02
C ASN A 251 27.32 -5.44 2.45
N GLY A 252 27.48 -4.17 2.85
CA GLY A 252 26.53 -3.10 2.67
C GLY A 252 26.89 -2.10 1.57
N LYS A 253 28.05 -2.24 0.91
CA LYS A 253 28.51 -1.26 -0.08
C LYS A 253 27.50 -1.12 -1.24
N GLY A 254 26.84 0.04 -1.31
CA GLY A 254 25.83 0.36 -2.31
C GLY A 254 24.45 -0.26 -2.04
N THR A 255 24.26 -0.98 -0.94
CA THR A 255 22.98 -1.61 -0.61
C THR A 255 21.98 -0.59 -0.09
N ALA A 256 20.71 -0.83 -0.37
CA ALA A 256 19.63 0.04 0.07
C ALA A 256 18.45 -0.77 0.58
N LEU A 257 17.75 -0.19 1.56
CA LEU A 257 16.44 -0.63 2.00
C LEU A 257 15.38 0.24 1.30
N HIS A 258 14.42 -0.41 0.67
CA HIS A 258 13.25 0.22 0.08
C HIS A 258 12.00 -0.23 0.83
N CYS A 259 11.19 0.72 1.31
CA CYS A 259 9.85 0.40 1.85
C CYS A 259 8.79 0.84 0.83
N ASP A 260 8.05 -0.13 0.30
CA ASP A 260 7.05 0.00 -0.79
C ASP A 260 7.56 0.74 -2.04
N MET A 261 8.88 0.71 -2.29
CA MET A 261 9.54 1.49 -3.35
C MET A 261 9.28 3.01 -3.28
N GLN A 262 8.89 3.53 -2.12
CA GLN A 262 8.57 4.95 -1.91
C GLN A 262 9.54 5.67 -0.98
N THR A 263 10.13 4.96 -0.02
CA THR A 263 11.13 5.51 0.91
C THR A 263 12.36 4.65 0.89
N ILE A 264 13.53 5.29 0.90
CA ILE A 264 14.82 4.64 0.68
C ILE A 264 15.75 5.00 1.84
N ALA A 265 16.50 4.01 2.33
CA ALA A 265 17.61 4.21 3.25
C ALA A 265 18.88 3.55 2.68
N GLU A 266 19.96 4.31 2.59
CA GLU A 266 21.27 3.74 2.27
C GLU A 266 21.83 2.98 3.46
N LEU A 267 22.29 1.78 3.20
CA LEU A 267 22.77 0.85 4.23
C LEU A 267 24.30 0.77 4.22
N GLN A 268 24.86 0.45 5.38
CA GLN A 268 26.29 0.25 5.62
C GLN A 268 26.52 -1.08 6.33
N ASP A 269 27.77 -1.54 6.30
CA ASP A 269 28.18 -2.73 7.04
C ASP A 269 27.80 -2.60 8.53
N ASN A 270 27.24 -3.68 9.08
CA ASN A 270 26.74 -3.82 10.44
C ASN A 270 25.49 -2.99 10.78
N ASP A 271 24.88 -2.32 9.81
CA ASP A 271 23.52 -1.81 10.01
C ASP A 271 22.57 -2.95 10.35
N THR A 272 21.63 -2.65 11.23
CA THR A 272 20.59 -3.59 11.64
C THR A 272 19.23 -3.04 11.23
N ILE A 273 18.53 -3.78 10.38
CA ILE A 273 17.16 -3.49 10.00
C ILE A 273 16.25 -4.28 10.93
N LEU A 274 15.28 -3.60 11.55
CA LEU A 274 14.23 -4.21 12.36
C LEU A 274 12.89 -4.01 11.67
N ILE A 275 12.18 -5.10 11.43
CA ILE A 275 10.87 -5.11 10.79
C ILE A 275 9.90 -5.79 11.76
N LYS A 276 8.89 -5.04 12.19
CA LYS A 276 7.84 -5.51 13.09
C LYS A 276 6.48 -5.15 12.53
N ARG A 277 5.44 -5.91 12.89
CA ARG A 277 4.05 -5.51 12.66
C ARG A 277 3.78 -4.12 13.25
N SER A 278 3.24 -3.22 12.44
CA SER A 278 2.80 -1.91 12.88
C SER A 278 1.55 -2.03 13.75
N LYS A 279 1.44 -1.16 14.75
CA LYS A 279 0.19 -1.01 15.53
C LYS A 279 -0.91 -0.27 14.76
N TYR A 280 -0.60 0.29 13.59
CA TYR A 280 -1.53 1.05 12.76
C TYR A 280 -1.81 0.29 11.45
N PRO A 281 -2.88 -0.51 11.37
CA PRO A 281 -3.27 -1.13 10.11
C PRO A 281 -3.88 -0.09 9.15
N VAL A 282 -3.88 -0.42 7.86
CA VAL A 282 -4.72 0.28 6.87
C VAL A 282 -6.13 -0.27 6.96
N PHE A 283 -7.13 0.60 6.87
CA PHE A 283 -8.51 0.18 6.68
C PHE A 283 -8.96 0.51 5.26
N LEU A 284 -9.17 -0.53 4.46
CA LEU A 284 -9.69 -0.41 3.10
C LEU A 284 -11.21 -0.52 3.14
N LEU A 285 -11.88 0.38 2.44
CA LEU A 285 -13.32 0.31 2.21
C LEU A 285 -13.56 -0.32 0.85
N HIS A 286 -14.32 -1.42 0.83
CA HIS A 286 -14.68 -2.16 -0.39
C HIS A 286 -16.19 -2.13 -0.64
N PRO A 287 -16.65 -2.25 -1.90
CA PRO A 287 -18.03 -2.56 -2.23
C PRO A 287 -18.55 -3.80 -1.49
N SER A 288 -19.86 -3.85 -1.19
CA SER A 288 -20.48 -4.98 -0.48
C SER A 288 -20.36 -6.33 -1.20
N ASN A 289 -20.14 -6.30 -2.52
CA ASN A 289 -19.93 -7.48 -3.37
C ASN A 289 -18.44 -7.77 -3.65
N TYR A 290 -17.51 -7.17 -2.91
CA TYR A 290 -16.08 -7.40 -3.08
C TYR A 290 -15.71 -8.89 -2.94
N ASP A 291 -15.00 -9.41 -3.93
CA ASP A 291 -14.44 -10.76 -3.92
C ASP A 291 -12.95 -10.71 -4.30
N TYR A 292 -12.10 -10.97 -3.30
CA TYR A 292 -10.65 -11.02 -3.46
C TYR A 292 -10.22 -12.05 -4.52
N PHE A 293 -10.89 -13.20 -4.63
CA PHE A 293 -10.52 -14.21 -5.61
C PHE A 293 -10.83 -13.78 -7.04
N SER A 294 -11.92 -13.03 -7.25
CA SER A 294 -12.23 -12.41 -8.54
C SER A 294 -11.14 -11.42 -8.97
N VAL A 295 -10.62 -10.63 -8.03
CA VAL A 295 -9.47 -9.73 -8.29
C VAL A 295 -8.24 -10.53 -8.71
N LEU A 296 -7.88 -11.59 -7.98
CA LEU A 296 -6.76 -12.48 -8.33
C LEU A 296 -6.89 -13.07 -9.72
N ARG A 297 -8.06 -13.65 -10.05
CA ARG A 297 -8.31 -14.27 -11.36
C ARG A 297 -8.09 -13.27 -12.50
N ARG A 298 -8.67 -12.08 -12.39
CA ARG A 298 -8.52 -11.01 -13.40
C ARG A 298 -7.07 -10.55 -13.53
N LYS A 299 -6.37 -10.38 -12.41
CA LYS A 299 -4.99 -9.87 -12.39
C LYS A 299 -3.96 -10.84 -12.93
N LEU A 300 -4.12 -12.12 -12.62
CA LEU A 300 -3.18 -13.18 -13.02
C LEU A 300 -3.64 -13.91 -14.28
N ASN A 301 -4.75 -13.44 -14.88
CA ASN A 301 -5.39 -14.07 -16.04
C ASN A 301 -5.66 -15.57 -15.84
N TRP A 302 -5.98 -15.96 -14.60
CA TRP A 302 -6.29 -17.35 -14.28
C TRP A 302 -7.64 -17.75 -14.89
N SER A 303 -7.72 -19.00 -15.35
CA SER A 303 -8.87 -19.53 -16.11
C SER A 303 -9.06 -18.92 -17.50
N SER A 304 -8.07 -18.20 -18.03
CA SER A 304 -7.95 -17.98 -19.48
C SER A 304 -7.58 -19.27 -20.23
N ASN A 305 -6.87 -20.20 -19.57
CA ASN A 305 -6.60 -21.54 -20.04
C ASN A 305 -6.28 -22.50 -18.86
N PRO A 306 -7.06 -23.57 -18.62
CA PRO A 306 -8.31 -23.92 -19.30
C PRO A 306 -9.43 -22.94 -18.96
N ILE A 307 -10.30 -22.67 -19.94
CA ILE A 307 -11.53 -21.90 -19.74
C ILE A 307 -12.49 -22.74 -18.89
N ARG A 308 -13.19 -22.10 -17.96
CA ARG A 308 -14.23 -22.75 -17.16
C ARG A 308 -15.39 -23.19 -18.06
N VAL A 309 -15.61 -24.49 -18.20
CA VAL A 309 -16.67 -25.06 -19.04
C VAL A 309 -17.96 -25.28 -18.23
N GLY A 310 -19.11 -24.94 -18.82
CA GLY A 310 -20.43 -25.35 -18.31
C GLY A 310 -20.94 -24.63 -17.06
N LEU A 311 -20.23 -23.63 -16.54
CA LEU A 311 -20.67 -22.80 -15.41
C LEU A 311 -20.38 -21.33 -15.70
N PRO A 312 -21.35 -20.41 -15.50
CA PRO A 312 -21.10 -18.97 -15.66
C PRO A 312 -19.99 -18.53 -14.70
N ASP A 313 -19.05 -17.69 -15.17
CA ASP A 313 -18.00 -17.08 -14.33
C ASP A 313 -18.63 -16.60 -13.01
N PRO A 314 -18.17 -17.03 -11.81
CA PRO A 314 -18.87 -16.73 -10.57
C PRO A 314 -18.71 -15.23 -10.32
N LYS A 315 -19.67 -14.46 -10.84
CA LYS A 315 -19.76 -13.00 -10.83
C LYS A 315 -18.48 -12.33 -11.34
N LEU A 316 -18.45 -12.04 -12.64
CA LEU A 316 -17.82 -10.80 -13.10
C LEU A 316 -18.80 -9.68 -12.72
N PRO A 317 -18.51 -8.81 -11.74
CA PRO A 317 -19.22 -7.55 -11.65
C PRO A 317 -18.94 -6.79 -12.96
N LYS A 318 -20.00 -6.32 -13.62
CA LYS A 318 -19.84 -5.27 -14.63
C LYS A 318 -19.30 -4.01 -13.96
#